data_AF-A0A7L2AJV2-F1
#
_entry.id   AF-A0A7L2AJV2-F1
#
_cell.length_a   1.000
_cell.length_b   1.000
_cell.length_c   1.000
_cell.angle_alpha   90.00
_cell.angle_beta   90.00
_cell.angle_gamma   90.00
#
_symmetry.space_group_name_H-M   'P 1'
#
loop_
_entity.id
_entity.type
_entity.pdbx_description
1 polymer ?
#
loop_
_entity_poly.entity_id
_entity_poly.type
_entity_poly.pdbx_seq_one_letter_code
_entity_poly.pdbx_strand_id
1 'polypeptide(L)'
;QQKIELPVTENVQTIPPPYVVRTILVFGRPGCQPQFSMSEHMKVRGVFGVCVCASPHPLSMLPHPLEMYTFFTSLDTKGTNYKYEVALAGPAVELHNCMAKLLAHPLQRPFQTHAAYSLLEEDEPPEIEATV
;
A
#
# COMPACT_ATOMS: atom_id res chain seq x y z
N GLN A 1 1.96 -17.96 16.50
CA GLN A 1 1.16 -16.94 15.80
C GLN A 1 -0.12 -16.73 16.56
N GLN A 2 -0.44 -15.49 16.96
CA GLN A 2 -1.76 -15.18 17.52
C GLN A 2 -2.78 -15.20 16.38
N LYS A 3 -3.80 -16.05 16.52
CA LYS A 3 -4.89 -16.16 15.54
C LYS A 3 -5.95 -15.14 15.95
N ILE A 4 -6.00 -14.01 15.25
CA ILE A 4 -7.01 -12.98 15.46
C ILE A 4 -8.23 -13.35 14.60
N GLU A 5 -9.41 -13.38 15.21
CA GLU A 5 -10.66 -13.58 14.49
C GLU A 5 -11.09 -12.29 13.79
N LEU A 6 -11.80 -12.41 12.68
CA LEU A 6 -12.33 -11.25 11.97
C LEU A 6 -13.65 -10.82 12.62
N PRO A 7 -13.88 -9.51 12.80
CA PRO A 7 -15.13 -9.04 13.38
C PRO A 7 -16.28 -9.30 12.41
N VAL A 8 -17.40 -9.77 12.94
CA VAL A 8 -18.65 -9.97 12.20
C VAL A 8 -19.66 -8.97 12.72
N THR A 9 -20.25 -8.19 11.82
CA THR A 9 -21.34 -7.26 12.12
C THR A 9 -22.53 -7.60 11.22
N GLU A 10 -23.74 -7.56 11.79
CA GLU A 10 -24.97 -7.88 11.06
C GLU A 10 -25.22 -6.94 9.87
N ASN A 11 -24.86 -5.65 10.02
CA ASN A 11 -24.94 -4.68 8.93
C ASN A 11 -23.70 -3.77 8.88
N VAL A 12 -22.77 -4.08 7.98
CA VAL A 12 -21.49 -3.37 7.80
C VAL A 12 -21.68 -1.93 7.28
N GLN A 13 -22.82 -1.60 6.67
CA GLN A 13 -23.07 -0.26 6.11
C GLN A 13 -23.55 0.77 7.14
N THR A 14 -24.17 0.31 8.24
CA THR A 14 -24.77 1.20 9.23
C THR A 14 -24.16 1.06 10.62
N ILE A 15 -23.53 -0.08 10.93
CA ILE A 15 -22.91 -0.34 12.23
C ILE A 15 -21.39 -0.49 12.02
N PRO A 16 -20.56 0.38 12.62
CA PRO A 16 -19.11 0.22 12.52
C PRO A 16 -18.67 -1.05 13.26
N PRO A 17 -17.69 -1.79 12.72
CA PRO A 17 -17.14 -2.96 13.41
C PRO A 17 -16.40 -2.54 14.68
N PRO A 18 -16.36 -3.42 15.71
CA PRO A 18 -15.72 -3.12 16.99
C PRO A 18 -14.20 -2.91 16.87
N TYR A 19 -13.57 -3.47 15.83
CA TYR A 19 -12.17 -3.26 15.49
C TYR A 19 -11.95 -3.48 13.99
N VAL A 20 -10.80 -3.06 13.49
CA VAL A 20 -10.38 -3.27 12.10
C VAL A 20 -9.06 -4.00 12.08
N VAL A 21 -8.99 -5.11 11.36
CA VAL A 21 -7.74 -5.83 11.13
C VAL A 21 -7.10 -5.30 9.85
N ARG A 22 -5.86 -4.79 9.99
CA ARG A 22 -5.02 -4.39 8.86
C ARG A 22 -3.71 -5.16 8.90
N THR A 23 -3.21 -5.52 7.73
CA THR A 23 -1.88 -6.11 7.59
C THR A 23 -1.05 -5.19 6.70
N ILE A 24 0.13 -4.80 7.20
CA ILE A 24 1.12 -4.06 6.44
C ILE A 24 2.18 -5.06 5.99
N LEU A 25 2.31 -5.27 4.68
CA LEU A 25 3.33 -6.13 4.12
C LEU A 25 4.45 -5.28 3.54
N VAL A 26 5.64 -5.39 4.12
CA VAL A 26 6.87 -4.83 3.54
C VAL A 26 7.61 -5.98 2.87
N PHE A 27 7.66 -5.94 1.54
CA PHE A 27 8.30 -6.99 0.76
C PHE A 27 9.53 -6.43 0.05
N GLY A 28 10.71 -6.68 0.62
CA GLY A 28 12.00 -6.48 -0.05
C GLY A 28 12.46 -7.81 -0.63
N ARG A 29 12.73 -7.87 -1.94
CA ARG A 29 13.04 -9.12 -2.66
C ARG A 29 14.15 -9.96 -1.98
N PRO A 30 13.84 -11.14 -1.45
CA PRO A 30 14.80 -12.23 -1.34
C PRO A 30 14.80 -13.00 -2.67
N GLY A 31 15.82 -13.81 -2.95
CA GLY A 31 15.93 -14.61 -4.18
C GLY A 31 14.90 -15.75 -4.34
N CYS A 32 13.68 -15.63 -3.79
CA CYS A 32 12.68 -16.68 -3.78
C CYS A 32 11.28 -16.12 -4.11
N GLN A 33 10.51 -16.92 -4.86
CA GLN A 33 9.09 -16.64 -5.11
C GLN A 33 8.31 -16.67 -3.78
N PRO A 34 7.39 -15.71 -3.55
CA PRO A 34 6.51 -15.78 -2.40
C PRO A 34 5.58 -17.00 -2.56
N GLN A 35 5.82 -18.06 -1.79
CA GLN A 35 4.96 -19.22 -1.72
C GLN A 35 3.71 -18.91 -0.89
N PHE A 36 2.74 -18.23 -1.49
CA PHE A 36 1.40 -18.13 -0.92
C PHE A 36 0.54 -19.30 -1.44
N SER A 37 0.28 -20.28 -0.58
CA SER A 37 -0.81 -21.21 -0.84
C SER A 37 -2.12 -20.45 -0.66
N MET A 38 -2.75 -20.05 -1.75
CA MET A 38 -4.09 -19.46 -1.77
C MET A 38 -5.10 -20.51 -1.30
N SER A 39 -5.27 -20.67 0.02
CA SER A 39 -6.48 -21.28 0.54
C SER A 39 -7.62 -20.27 0.37
N GLU A 40 -8.85 -20.72 0.11
CA GLU A 40 -10.02 -19.82 -0.03
C GLU A 40 -10.22 -18.90 1.17
N HIS A 41 -9.71 -19.28 2.34
CA HIS A 41 -9.70 -18.50 3.58
C HIS A 41 -8.73 -17.30 3.55
N MET A 42 -7.80 -17.26 2.58
CA MET A 42 -6.88 -16.15 2.32
C MET A 42 -7.37 -15.19 1.23
N LYS A 43 -8.61 -15.33 0.71
CA LYS A 43 -9.34 -14.19 0.15
C LYS A 43 -9.68 -13.25 1.32
N VAL A 44 -8.66 -12.53 1.74
CA VAL A 44 -8.64 -11.81 3.01
C VAL A 44 -9.71 -10.73 2.96
N ARG A 45 -10.67 -10.85 3.86
CA ARG A 45 -11.72 -9.83 4.08
C ARG A 45 -11.18 -8.58 4.81
N GLY A 46 -9.89 -8.56 5.13
CA GLY A 46 -9.19 -7.46 5.80
C GLY A 46 -8.48 -6.52 4.82
N VAL A 47 -8.37 -5.26 5.20
CA VAL A 47 -7.73 -4.23 4.37
C VAL A 47 -6.21 -4.37 4.46
N PHE A 48 -5.55 -4.55 3.32
CA PHE A 48 -4.09 -4.59 3.26
C PHE A 48 -3.49 -3.23 2.89
N GLY A 49 -2.38 -2.88 3.54
CA GLY A 49 -1.42 -1.92 3.02
C GLY A 49 -0.20 -2.70 2.54
N VAL A 50 0.06 -2.74 1.24
CA VAL A 50 1.24 -3.43 0.69
C VAL A 50 2.26 -2.36 0.29
N CYS A 51 3.45 -2.42 0.87
CA CYS A 51 4.61 -1.64 0.43
C CYS A 51 5.60 -2.63 -0.21
N VAL A 52 5.72 -2.56 -1.53
CA VAL A 52 6.65 -3.35 -2.33
C VAL A 52 7.93 -2.56 -2.50
N CYS A 53 9.07 -3.11 -2.08
CA CYS A 53 10.37 -2.52 -2.37
C CYS A 53 10.97 -3.25 -3.59
N ALA A 54 11.07 -2.58 -4.73
CA ALA A 54 11.61 -3.14 -5.97
C ALA A 54 13.10 -2.78 -6.12
N SER A 55 13.90 -3.76 -6.55
CA SER A 55 15.30 -3.52 -6.92
C SER A 55 15.39 -3.17 -8.40
N PRO A 56 16.22 -2.19 -8.80
CA PRO A 56 16.48 -1.89 -10.21
C PRO A 56 17.33 -2.97 -10.92
N HIS A 57 17.88 -3.96 -10.20
CA HIS A 57 18.81 -4.91 -10.81
C HIS A 57 18.08 -6.06 -11.56
N PRO A 58 18.41 -6.30 -12.85
CA PRO A 58 17.91 -7.46 -13.59
C PRO A 58 18.74 -8.68 -13.18
N LEU A 59 18.35 -9.36 -12.10
CA LEU A 59 18.87 -10.70 -11.83
C LEU A 59 17.93 -11.71 -12.49
N SER A 60 18.45 -12.31 -13.56
CA SER A 60 17.78 -12.98 -14.67
C SER A 60 17.18 -14.37 -14.39
N MET A 61 16.66 -14.64 -13.19
CA MET A 61 16.23 -16.01 -12.81
C MET A 61 14.92 -16.06 -12.00
N LEU A 62 14.21 -14.93 -11.84
CA LEU A 62 13.03 -14.81 -10.96
C LEU A 62 11.87 -14.15 -11.70
N PRO A 63 10.60 -14.41 -11.31
CA PRO A 63 9.45 -13.78 -11.95
C PRO A 63 9.62 -12.27 -11.98
N HIS A 64 9.28 -11.68 -13.13
CA HIS A 64 9.46 -10.27 -13.39
C HIS A 64 8.75 -9.43 -12.29
N PRO A 65 9.28 -8.26 -11.86
CA PRO A 65 8.60 -7.33 -10.92
C PRO A 65 7.09 -7.20 -11.16
N LEU A 66 6.71 -7.19 -12.44
CA LEU A 66 5.34 -7.11 -12.91
C LEU A 66 4.46 -8.28 -12.45
N GLU A 67 4.96 -9.51 -12.43
CA GLU A 67 4.19 -10.70 -12.03
C GLU A 67 3.87 -10.66 -10.53
N MET A 68 4.84 -10.28 -9.71
CA MET A 68 4.62 -10.09 -8.27
C MET A 68 3.63 -8.96 -7.99
N TYR A 69 3.79 -7.82 -8.68
CA TYR A 69 2.85 -6.70 -8.55
C TYR A 69 1.43 -7.10 -8.96
N THR A 70 1.30 -7.88 -10.03
CA THR A 70 0.03 -8.43 -10.51
C THR A 70 -0.57 -9.40 -9.48
N PHE A 71 0.25 -10.26 -8.87
CA PHE A 71 -0.17 -11.17 -7.81
C PHE A 71 -0.67 -10.42 -6.56
N PHE A 72 0.06 -9.42 -6.06
CA PHE A 72 -0.42 -8.61 -4.94
C PHE A 72 -1.66 -7.80 -5.31
N THR A 73 -1.83 -7.50 -6.59
CA THR A 73 -3.03 -6.84 -7.10
C THR A 73 -4.23 -7.76 -7.15
N SER A 74 -4.06 -9.04 -7.50
CA SER A 74 -5.16 -10.01 -7.50
C SER A 74 -5.68 -10.36 -6.10
N LEU A 75 -4.88 -10.11 -5.06
CA LEU A 75 -5.33 -10.21 -3.66
C LEU A 75 -6.33 -9.12 -3.26
N ASP A 76 -6.39 -8.00 -3.98
CA ASP A 76 -7.29 -6.89 -3.69
C ASP A 76 -8.61 -7.02 -4.45
N THR A 77 -9.56 -7.77 -3.88
CA THR A 77 -10.86 -7.99 -4.54
C THR A 77 -11.77 -6.76 -4.53
N LYS A 78 -11.50 -5.75 -3.69
CA LYS A 78 -12.39 -4.59 -3.49
C LYS A 78 -11.77 -3.25 -3.92
N GLY A 79 -10.52 -3.26 -4.38
CA GLY A 79 -9.78 -2.04 -4.72
C GLY A 79 -9.43 -1.17 -3.51
N THR A 80 -9.52 -1.72 -2.30
CA THR A 80 -9.35 -0.97 -1.04
C THR A 80 -7.92 -0.99 -0.51
N ASN A 81 -7.04 -1.76 -1.15
CA ASN A 81 -5.66 -1.90 -0.71
C ASN A 81 -4.83 -0.74 -1.25
N TYR A 82 -3.91 -0.26 -0.43
CA TYR A 82 -2.90 0.71 -0.87
C TYR A 82 -1.64 -0.05 -1.23
N LYS A 83 -1.07 0.25 -2.39
CA LYS A 83 0.10 -0.40 -2.97
C LYS A 83 1.13 0.66 -3.34
N TYR A 84 2.31 0.58 -2.73
CA TYR A 84 3.41 1.49 -3.03
C TYR A 84 4.61 0.70 -3.52
N GLU A 85 5.24 1.18 -4.59
CA GLU A 85 6.52 0.69 -5.05
C GLU A 85 7.61 1.69 -4.65
N VAL A 86 8.67 1.20 -4.02
CA VAL A 86 9.83 2.02 -3.62
C VAL A 86 11.10 1.37 -4.14
N ALA A 87 11.97 2.15 -4.76
CA ALA A 87 13.25 1.66 -5.24
C ALA A 87 14.22 1.38 -4.08
N LEU A 88 14.84 0.20 -4.06
CA LEU A 88 15.87 -0.15 -3.07
C LEU A 88 17.10 0.76 -3.11
N ALA A 89 17.44 1.27 -4.29
CA ALA A 89 18.55 2.20 -4.49
C ALA A 89 18.12 3.68 -4.33
N GLY A 90 16.84 3.93 -4.05
CA GLY A 90 16.30 5.28 -3.89
C GLY A 90 16.60 5.89 -2.52
N PRO A 91 16.38 7.21 -2.35
CA PRO A 91 16.46 7.86 -1.06
C PRO A 91 15.49 7.26 -0.03
N ALA A 92 15.94 7.07 1.21
CA ALA A 92 15.11 6.51 2.28
C ALA A 92 13.82 7.31 2.54
N VAL A 93 13.80 8.61 2.21
CA VAL A 93 12.62 9.47 2.35
C VAL A 93 11.42 8.96 1.55
N GLU A 94 11.63 8.30 0.41
CA GLU A 94 10.54 7.72 -0.38
C GLU A 94 9.80 6.62 0.40
N LEU A 95 10.56 5.77 1.10
CA LEU A 95 10.00 4.74 1.97
C LEU A 95 9.23 5.37 3.12
N HIS A 96 9.79 6.37 3.79
CA HIS A 96 9.13 7.09 4.88
C HIS A 96 7.82 7.74 4.43
N ASN A 97 7.84 8.41 3.27
CA ASN A 97 6.64 9.00 2.67
C ASN A 97 5.57 7.94 2.40
N CYS A 98 5.94 6.77 1.88
CA CYS A 98 5.00 5.67 1.67
C CYS A 98 4.41 5.14 3.00
N MET A 99 5.26 4.96 4.02
CA MET A 99 4.80 4.52 5.34
C MET A 99 3.85 5.54 5.99
N ALA A 100 4.11 6.84 5.82
CA ALA A 100 3.24 7.89 6.30
C ALA A 100 1.84 7.82 5.67
N LYS A 101 1.74 7.55 4.36
CA LYS A 101 0.45 7.38 3.66
C LYS A 101 -0.36 6.19 4.19
N LEU A 102 0.30 5.17 4.74
CA LEU A 102 -0.33 3.98 5.34
C LEU A 102 -0.84 4.21 6.78
N LEU A 103 -0.58 5.37 7.38
CA LEU A 103 -1.14 5.72 8.70
C LEU A 103 -2.65 5.94 8.66
N ALA A 104 -3.20 6.32 7.50
CA ALA A 104 -4.62 6.56 7.34
C ALA A 104 -5.47 5.34 7.71
N HIS A 105 -6.56 5.58 8.45
CA HIS A 105 -7.43 4.51 8.92
C HIS A 105 -8.11 3.79 7.73
N PRO A 106 -8.10 2.44 7.68
CA PRO A 106 -8.57 1.68 6.52
C PRO A 106 -10.01 1.98 6.07
N LEU A 107 -10.91 2.28 7.01
CA LEU A 107 -12.31 2.59 6.72
C LEU A 107 -12.58 4.08 6.43
N GLN A 108 -11.61 4.96 6.66
CA GLN A 108 -11.78 6.42 6.51
C GLN A 108 -10.96 6.99 5.34
N ARG A 109 -9.97 6.25 4.85
CA ARG A 109 -9.16 6.67 3.70
C ARG A 109 -9.95 6.50 2.39
N PRO A 110 -9.75 7.40 1.41
CA PRO A 110 -10.33 7.22 0.08
C PRO A 110 -9.62 6.09 -0.67
N PHE A 111 -10.07 5.76 -1.88
CA PHE A 111 -9.28 4.93 -2.81
C PHE A 111 -7.91 5.58 -3.05
N GLN A 112 -6.87 4.76 -3.27
CA GLN A 112 -5.51 5.26 -3.43
C GLN A 112 -5.40 6.26 -4.60
N THR A 113 -6.15 6.03 -5.67
CA THR A 113 -6.22 6.92 -6.85
C THR A 113 -6.79 8.31 -6.54
N HIS A 114 -7.52 8.46 -5.43
CA HIS A 114 -8.10 9.73 -4.98
C HIS A 114 -7.34 10.36 -3.81
N ALA A 115 -6.28 9.71 -3.31
CA ALA A 115 -5.49 10.21 -2.20
C ALA A 115 -4.44 11.21 -2.70
N ALA A 116 -4.60 12.48 -2.32
CA ALA A 116 -3.64 13.55 -2.54
C ALA A 116 -3.14 14.10 -1.20
N TYR A 117 -1.86 14.47 -1.14
CA TYR A 117 -1.19 14.90 0.09
C TYR A 117 -0.54 16.29 -0.03
N SER A 118 -0.35 16.81 -1.24
CA SER A 118 0.09 18.17 -1.51
C SER A 118 -1.14 19.05 -1.70
N LEU A 119 -1.64 19.62 -0.59
CA LEU A 119 -2.81 20.51 -0.60
C LEU A 119 -2.44 21.99 -0.56
N LEU A 120 -1.19 22.30 -0.24
CA LEU A 120 -0.66 23.65 -0.30
C LEU A 120 -0.20 23.89 -1.73
N GLU A 121 -0.54 25.06 -2.27
CA GLU A 121 0.05 25.55 -3.50
C GLU A 121 1.56 25.64 -3.28
N GLU A 122 2.35 25.12 -4.23
CA GLU A 122 3.79 25.38 -4.25
C GLU A 122 3.92 26.90 -4.35
N ASP A 123 4.51 27.54 -3.34
CA ASP A 123 4.66 29.00 -3.25
C ASP A 123 4.95 29.57 -4.65
N GLU A 124 4.08 30.48 -5.11
CA GLU A 124 4.28 31.20 -6.36
C GLU A 124 5.73 31.68 -6.45
N PRO A 125 6.39 31.60 -7.63
CA PRO A 125 7.72 32.16 -7.79
C PRO A 125 7.65 33.63 -7.36
N PRO A 126 8.62 34.12 -6.55
CA PRO A 126 8.56 35.48 -6.02
C PRO A 126 8.40 36.43 -7.20
N GLU A 127 7.30 37.19 -7.21
CA GLU A 127 7.09 38.29 -8.15
C GLU A 127 8.37 39.13 -8.11
N ILE A 128 9.09 39.13 -9.22
CA ILE A 128 10.33 39.89 -9.35
C ILE A 128 9.89 41.35 -9.30
N GLU A 129 10.04 41.96 -8.13
CA GLU A 129 9.74 43.37 -7.89
C GLU A 129 10.48 44.18 -8.95
N ALA A 130 9.72 44.75 -9.89
CA ALA A 130 10.27 45.56 -10.97
C ALA A 130 10.87 46.82 -10.36
N THR A 131 12.19 46.82 -10.16
CA THR A 131 12.93 48.05 -9.84
C THR A 131 12.91 48.96 -11.05
N VAL A 132 12.24 50.11 -10.85
CA VAL A 132 12.16 51.29 -11.74
C VAL A 132 13.53 51.95 -11.90
#